data_AF-A0A967TIT2-F1
#
_entry.id   AF-A0A967TIT2-F1
#
_cell.length_a   1.000
_cell.length_b   1.000
_cell.length_c   1.000
_cell.angle_alpha   90.00
_cell.angle_beta   90.00
_cell.angle_gamma   90.00
#
_symmetry.space_group_name_H-M   'P 1'
#
loop_
_entity.id
_entity.type
_entity.pdbx_description
1 polymer ?
#
loop_
_entity_poly.entity_id
_entity_poly.type
_entity_poly.pdbx_seq_one_letter_code
_entity_poly.pdbx_strand_id
1 'polypeptide(L)'
;MADKLRDTEDQLLEAMFSSETIADGGFSNRIVARIRRGIWIRRLSLPIAMLVGGSIAVKPVSQLITAGTQLMMAVPQDVLNVPESWIPQAQMLILGAILFAVGMVGMRMIED
;
A
#
# COMPACT_ATOMS: atom_id res chain seq x y z
N MET A 1 -1.26 14.32 58.23
CA MET A 1 -0.58 13.80 59.44
C MET A 1 0.15 12.50 59.10
N ALA A 2 1.13 12.52 58.19
CA ALA A 2 1.92 11.33 57.82
C ALA A 2 3.44 11.54 58.01
N ASP A 3 3.89 12.78 58.23
CA ASP A 3 5.32 13.10 58.35
C ASP A 3 5.92 12.85 59.74
N LYS A 4 5.11 12.47 60.74
CA LYS A 4 5.55 12.37 62.15
C LYS A 4 6.07 11.00 62.58
N LEU A 5 6.10 10.01 61.67
CA LEU A 5 6.54 8.63 61.92
C LEU A 5 7.65 8.16 60.96
N ARG A 6 8.38 9.08 60.32
CA ARG A 6 9.58 8.69 59.56
C ARG A 6 10.72 8.46 60.56
N ASP A 7 10.95 7.19 60.88
CA ASP A 7 11.99 6.78 61.80
C ASP A 7 13.38 7.09 61.23
N THR A 8 14.36 7.25 62.11
CA THR A 8 15.75 7.55 61.69
C THR A 8 16.32 6.48 60.76
N GLU A 9 15.88 5.24 60.93
CA GLU A 9 16.23 4.09 60.09
C GLU A 9 15.69 4.22 58.67
N ASP A 10 14.45 4.70 58.50
CA ASP A 10 13.86 4.93 57.18
C ASP A 10 14.59 6.03 56.40
N GLN A 11 15.05 7.08 57.10
CA GLN A 11 15.86 8.14 56.48
C GLN A 11 17.24 7.61 56.06
N LEU A 12 17.82 6.71 56.84
CA LEU A 12 19.12 6.08 56.55
C LEU A 12 19.00 5.12 55.35
N LEU A 13 17.92 4.34 55.28
CA LEU A 13 17.60 3.51 54.14
C LEU A 13 17.36 4.35 52.89
N GLU A 14 16.58 5.42 52.96
CA GLU A 14 16.34 6.31 51.82
C GLU A 14 17.63 6.98 51.33
N ALA A 15 18.55 7.35 52.23
CA ALA A 15 19.87 7.86 51.88
C ALA A 15 20.80 6.78 51.27
N MET A 16 20.68 5.52 51.69
CA MET A 16 21.43 4.40 51.10
C MET A 16 20.93 4.03 49.70
N PHE A 17 19.64 4.24 49.43
CA PHE A 17 19.02 3.96 48.13
C PHE A 17 18.89 5.19 47.23
N SER A 18 19.17 6.40 47.72
CA SER A 18 19.27 7.61 46.92
C SER A 18 20.55 7.56 46.07
N SER A 19 20.50 6.79 44.99
CA SER A 19 21.56 6.80 43.99
C SER A 19 21.43 8.03 43.10
N GLU A 20 22.57 8.63 42.77
CA GLU A 20 22.64 9.70 41.78
C GLU A 20 22.19 9.11 40.43
N THR A 21 21.17 9.72 39.83
CA THR A 21 20.66 9.29 38.53
C THR A 21 21.79 9.30 37.50
N ILE A 22 22.08 8.14 36.92
CA ILE A 22 23.13 7.99 35.90
C ILE A 22 22.71 8.79 34.66
N ALA A 23 23.53 9.77 34.28
CA ALA A 23 23.29 10.55 33.07
C ALA A 23 23.43 9.65 31.81
N ASP A 24 22.37 9.55 31.02
CA ASP A 24 22.29 8.75 29.78
C ASP A 24 23.30 9.18 28.68
N GLY A 25 23.95 10.33 28.82
CA GLY A 25 24.97 10.80 27.86
C GLY A 25 24.45 10.93 26.41
N GLY A 26 23.13 11.08 26.24
CA GLY A 26 22.47 11.14 24.94
C GLY A 26 22.46 9.81 24.17
N PHE A 27 22.70 8.68 24.84
CA PHE A 27 22.60 7.34 24.25
C PHE A 27 21.16 7.06 23.77
N SER A 28 20.16 7.33 24.61
CA SER A 28 18.75 7.10 24.29
C SER A 28 18.31 7.91 23.06
N ASN A 29 18.71 9.19 22.98
CA ASN A 29 18.40 10.04 21.83
C ASN A 29 18.98 9.50 20.52
N ARG A 30 20.22 8.97 20.55
CA ARG A 30 20.87 8.38 19.37
C ARG A 30 20.17 7.11 18.90
N ILE A 31 19.75 6.25 19.84
CA ILE A 31 18.99 5.03 19.53
C ILE A 31 17.62 5.37 18.93
N VAL A 32 16.88 6.28 19.56
CA VAL A 32 15.55 6.70 19.09
C VAL A 32 15.62 7.30 17.69
N ALA A 33 16.62 8.16 17.41
CA ALA A 33 16.82 8.73 16.08
C ALA A 33 17.09 7.64 15.01
N ARG A 34 17.92 6.65 15.33
CA ARG A 34 18.21 5.52 14.44
C ARG A 34 16.96 4.69 14.14
N ILE A 35 16.18 4.37 15.17
CA ILE A 35 14.93 3.60 15.03
C ILE A 35 13.92 4.39 14.20
N ARG A 36 13.73 5.68 14.52
CA ARG A 36 12.79 6.55 13.80
C ARG A 36 13.12 6.63 12.31
N ARG A 37 14.42 6.75 11.97
CA ARG A 37 14.87 6.74 10.58
C ARG A 37 14.52 5.43 9.87
N GLY A 38 14.72 4.28 10.52
CA GLY A 38 14.36 2.97 9.97
C GLY A 38 12.86 2.82 9.70
N ILE A 39 12.02 3.26 10.64
CA ILE A 39 10.56 3.27 10.48
C ILE A 39 10.16 4.19 9.32
N TRP A 40 10.78 5.36 9.22
CA TRP A 40 10.46 6.34 8.18
C TRP A 40 10.79 5.81 6.78
N ILE A 41 11.97 5.17 6.61
CA ILE A 41 12.35 4.53 5.35
C ILE A 41 11.36 3.43 4.97
N ARG A 42 10.98 2.56 5.91
CA ARG A 42 9.98 1.50 5.67
C ARG A 42 8.59 2.04 5.33
N ARG A 43 8.20 3.19 5.91
CA ARG A 43 6.91 3.83 5.59
C ARG A 43 6.90 4.43 4.18
N LEU A 44 8.05 4.89 3.69
CA LEU A 44 8.16 5.50 2.38
C LEU A 44 8.41 4.49 1.25
N SER A 45 8.95 3.31 1.53
CA SER A 45 9.26 2.33 0.48
C SER A 45 8.02 1.91 -0.31
N LEU A 46 6.87 1.71 0.36
CA LEU A 46 5.62 1.30 -0.26
C LEU A 46 5.01 2.37 -1.18
N PRO A 47 4.79 3.63 -0.75
CA PRO A 47 4.27 4.66 -1.65
C PRO A 47 5.23 4.98 -2.79
N ILE A 48 6.55 4.93 -2.57
CA ILE A 48 7.53 5.13 -3.64
C ILE A 48 7.42 4.01 -4.68
N ALA A 49 7.33 2.75 -4.24
CA ALA A 49 7.13 1.62 -5.16
C ALA A 49 5.82 1.75 -5.95
N MET A 50 4.73 2.21 -5.33
CA MET A 50 3.47 2.46 -6.03
C MET A 50 3.59 3.56 -7.09
N LEU A 51 4.28 4.66 -6.78
CA LEU A 51 4.48 5.75 -7.73
C LEU A 51 5.34 5.31 -8.92
N VAL A 52 6.45 4.62 -8.64
CA VAL A 52 7.35 4.12 -9.69
C VAL A 52 6.65 3.06 -10.54
N GLY A 53 6.05 2.05 -9.92
CA GLY A 53 5.31 1.00 -10.62
C GLY A 53 4.14 1.57 -11.42
N GLY A 54 3.40 2.51 -10.85
CA GLY A 54 2.32 3.23 -11.54
C GLY A 54 2.81 4.00 -12.76
N SER A 55 3.95 4.70 -12.64
CA SER A 55 4.52 5.46 -13.77
C SER A 55 4.95 4.56 -14.93
N ILE A 56 5.50 3.38 -14.64
CA ILE A 56 5.89 2.38 -15.64
C ILE A 56 4.64 1.77 -16.30
N ALA A 57 3.58 1.53 -15.51
CA ALA A 57 2.34 0.94 -16.00
C ALA A 57 1.49 1.87 -16.90
N VAL A 58 1.74 3.19 -16.92
CA VAL A 58 0.93 4.13 -17.73
C VAL A 58 0.90 3.75 -19.20
N LYS A 59 2.05 3.42 -19.78
CA LYS A 59 2.16 3.08 -21.21
C LYS A 59 1.32 1.85 -21.57
N PRO A 60 1.49 0.66 -20.95
CA PRO A 60 0.68 -0.50 -21.27
C PRO A 60 -0.81 -0.28 -20.99
N VAL A 61 -1.17 0.40 -19.88
CA VAL A 61 -2.56 0.70 -19.57
C VAL A 61 -3.21 1.57 -20.65
N SER A 62 -2.52 2.59 -21.14
CA SER A 62 -3.04 3.45 -22.22
C SER A 62 -3.25 2.68 -23.53
N GLN A 63 -2.38 1.73 -23.85
CA GLN A 63 -2.51 0.89 -25.03
C GLN A 63 -3.68 -0.09 -24.91
N LEU A 64 -3.89 -0.67 -23.72
CA LEU A 64 -5.05 -1.54 -23.44
C LEU A 64 -6.37 -0.79 -23.56
N ILE A 65 -6.45 0.44 -23.04
CA ILE A 65 -7.64 1.29 -23.18
C ILE A 65 -7.91 1.60 -24.66
N THR A 66 -6.86 1.92 -25.41
CA THR A 66 -7.00 2.23 -26.85
C THR A 66 -7.43 1.00 -27.64
N ALA A 67 -6.83 -0.16 -27.39
CA ALA A 67 -7.21 -1.42 -28.04
C ALA A 67 -8.65 -1.84 -27.69
N GLY A 68 -9.03 -1.71 -26.41
CA GLY A 68 -10.38 -2.02 -25.95
C GLY A 68 -11.45 -1.11 -26.57
N THR A 69 -11.18 0.19 -26.66
CA THR A 69 -12.10 1.14 -27.29
C THR A 69 -12.25 0.90 -28.80
N GLN A 70 -11.15 0.61 -29.50
CA GLN A 70 -11.19 0.23 -30.92
C GLN A 70 -11.99 -1.05 -31.14
N LEU A 71 -11.79 -2.07 -30.30
CA LEU A 71 -12.56 -3.31 -30.38
C LEU A 71 -14.05 -3.08 -30.12
N MET A 72 -14.40 -2.26 -29.14
CA MET A 72 -15.80 -1.90 -28.86
C MET A 72 -16.45 -1.16 -30.02
N MET A 73 -15.73 -0.23 -30.67
CA MET A 73 -16.23 0.50 -31.83
C MET A 73 -16.33 -0.38 -33.09
N ALA A 74 -15.54 -1.44 -33.18
CA ALA A 74 -15.60 -2.40 -34.27
C ALA A 74 -16.82 -3.35 -34.19
N VAL A 75 -17.51 -3.41 -33.05
CA VAL A 75 -18.73 -4.22 -32.91
C VAL A 75 -19.91 -3.50 -33.59
N PRO A 76 -20.57 -4.13 -34.59
CA PRO A 76 -21.76 -3.56 -35.20
C PRO A 76 -22.88 -3.44 -34.15
N GLN A 77 -23.55 -2.28 -34.13
CA GLN A 77 -24.64 -2.00 -33.18
C GLN A 77 -25.80 -3.00 -33.31
N ASP A 78 -25.99 -3.56 -34.50
CA ASP A 78 -27.00 -4.58 -34.79
C ASP A 78 -26.76 -5.89 -34.01
N VAL A 79 -25.50 -6.18 -33.67
CA VAL A 79 -25.12 -7.37 -32.89
C VAL A 79 -25.33 -7.14 -31.39
N LEU A 80 -25.29 -5.88 -30.93
CA LEU A 80 -25.56 -5.51 -29.53
C LEU A 80 -27.07 -5.49 -29.21
N ASN A 81 -27.90 -5.24 -30.23
CA ASN A 81 -29.36 -5.16 -30.14
C ASN A 81 -30.06 -6.45 -30.57
N VAL A 82 -29.37 -7.60 -30.51
CA VAL A 82 -30.00 -8.90 -30.80
C VAL A 82 -31.10 -9.15 -29.76
N PRO A 83 -32.35 -9.43 -30.19
CA PRO A 83 -33.43 -9.75 -29.28
C PRO A 83 -33.05 -10.91 -28.35
N GLU A 84 -33.25 -10.73 -27.03
CA GLU A 84 -32.92 -11.74 -26.01
C GLU A 84 -33.64 -13.08 -26.21
N SER A 85 -34.67 -13.11 -27.07
CA SER A 85 -35.41 -14.32 -27.44
C SER A 85 -34.61 -15.33 -28.26
N TRP A 86 -33.50 -14.93 -28.91
CA TRP A 86 -32.67 -15.83 -29.72
C TRP A 86 -31.42 -16.34 -28.98
N ILE A 87 -30.74 -15.48 -28.23
CA ILE A 87 -29.55 -15.85 -27.45
C ILE A 87 -29.60 -15.10 -26.11
N PRO A 88 -29.93 -15.77 -24.98
CA PRO A 88 -30.17 -15.11 -23.70
C PRO A 88 -28.94 -14.41 -23.08
N GLN A 89 -27.76 -14.49 -23.71
CA GLN A 89 -26.49 -14.01 -23.16
C GLN A 89 -25.53 -13.46 -24.22
N ALA A 90 -26.03 -13.06 -25.40
CA ALA A 90 -25.18 -12.58 -26.50
C ALA A 90 -24.27 -11.42 -26.07
N GLN A 91 -24.82 -10.46 -25.32
CA GLN A 91 -24.05 -9.32 -24.81
C GLN A 91 -22.90 -9.74 -23.87
N MET A 92 -23.13 -10.73 -23.00
CA MET A 92 -22.12 -11.24 -22.08
C MET A 92 -20.99 -11.97 -22.82
N LEU A 93 -21.33 -12.76 -23.85
CA LEU A 93 -20.35 -13.43 -24.71
C LEU A 93 -19.49 -12.43 -25.49
N ILE A 94 -20.10 -11.38 -26.04
CA ILE A 94 -19.40 -10.33 -26.79
C ILE A 94 -18.45 -9.56 -25.87
N LEU A 95 -18.92 -9.12 -24.69
CA LEU A 95 -18.07 -8.47 -23.69
C LEU A 95 -16.92 -9.37 -23.23
N GLY A 96 -17.21 -10.66 -22.98
CA GLY A 96 -16.20 -11.64 -22.63
C GLY A 96 -15.14 -11.85 -23.72
N ALA A 97 -15.55 -11.90 -24.99
CA ALA A 97 -14.64 -12.03 -26.12
C ALA A 97 -13.72 -10.80 -26.28
N ILE A 98 -14.27 -9.59 -26.09
CA ILE A 98 -13.49 -8.35 -26.12
C ILE A 98 -12.50 -8.32 -24.95
N LEU A 99 -12.94 -8.67 -23.74
CA LEU A 99 -12.07 -8.73 -22.57
C LEU A 99 -10.92 -9.74 -22.77
N PHE A 100 -11.23 -10.90 -23.34
CA PHE A 100 -10.24 -11.91 -23.68
C PHE A 100 -9.20 -11.41 -24.69
N ALA A 101 -9.66 -10.75 -25.77
CA ALA A 101 -8.78 -10.18 -26.78
C ALA A 101 -7.86 -9.09 -26.19
N VAL A 102 -8.40 -8.20 -25.36
CA VAL A 102 -7.62 -7.17 -24.64
C VAL A 102 -6.64 -7.82 -23.67
N GLY A 103 -7.03 -8.88 -22.96
CA GLY A 103 -6.16 -9.64 -22.06
C GLY A 103 -4.99 -10.31 -22.78
N MET A 104 -5.22 -10.89 -23.96
CA MET A 104 -4.17 -11.48 -24.80
C MET A 104 -3.16 -10.44 -25.28
N VAL A 105 -3.64 -9.26 -25.68
CA VAL A 105 -2.75 -8.13 -26.02
C VAL A 105 -1.95 -7.71 -24.79
N GLY A 106 -2.59 -7.62 -23.62
CA GLY A 106 -1.94 -7.28 -22.36
C GLY A 106 -0.84 -8.24 -21.94
N MET A 107 -1.04 -9.55 -22.12
CA MET A 107 0.01 -10.54 -21.81
C MET A 107 1.23 -10.38 -22.70
N ARG A 108 1.06 -10.15 -24.01
CA ARG A 108 2.19 -9.85 -24.91
C ARG A 108 2.98 -8.62 -24.50
N MET A 109 2.31 -7.58 -24.02
CA MET A 109 2.97 -6.36 -23.57
C MET A 109 3.77 -6.50 -22.28
N ILE A 110 3.58 -7.59 -21.53
CA ILE A 110 4.33 -7.90 -20.31
C ILE A 110 5.53 -8.80 -20.62
N GLU A 111 5.45 -9.60 -21.70
CA GLU A 111 6.51 -10.51 -22.13
C GLU A 111 7.68 -9.80 -22.88
N ASP A 112 7.42 -8.65 -23.51
CA ASP A 112 8.39 -7.79 -24.20
C ASP A 112 8.95 -6.66 -23.31
#